data_AF-A0A2R4LYJ3-F1
#
_entry.id   AF-A0A2R4LYJ3-F1
#
_cell.length_a   1.000
_cell.length_b   1.000
_cell.length_c   1.000
_cell.angle_alpha   90.00
_cell.angle_beta   90.00
_cell.angle_gamma   90.00
#
_symmetry.space_group_name_H-M   'P 1'
#
loop_
_entity.id
_entity.type
_entity.pdbx_description
1 polymer ?
#
loop_
_entity_poly.entity_id
_entity_poly.type
_entity_poly.pdbx_seq_one_letter_code
_entity_poly.pdbx_strand_id
1 'polypeptide(L)'
;MEGKKVAFVPITMGFDLTQGWMAAVERDAERLGYELTIRDPNWNVDAGAQAIEQLINEKPDVLIVHNNDMQAYAKLIRRAMDAGINVIQMNLKTPVNSDAFVGGTGTMSG
;
A
#
# COMPACT_ATOMS: atom_id res chain seq x y z
N MET A 1 4.10 16.82 1.88
CA MET A 1 3.96 15.82 0.79
C MET A 1 3.30 16.45 -0.44
N GLU A 2 3.23 17.78 -0.50
CA GLU A 2 2.57 18.49 -1.59
C GLU A 2 3.28 18.17 -2.93
N GLY A 3 2.51 17.70 -3.91
CA GLY A 3 3.00 17.26 -5.22
C GLY A 3 3.65 15.86 -5.27
N LYS A 4 3.67 15.11 -4.15
CA LYS A 4 4.15 13.72 -4.17
C LYS A 4 3.11 12.79 -4.79
N LYS A 5 3.58 11.71 -5.42
CA LYS A 5 2.72 10.67 -5.99
C LYS A 5 2.64 9.49 -5.05
N VAL A 6 1.42 9.15 -4.62
CA VAL A 6 1.14 8.04 -3.73
C VAL A 6 0.30 7.03 -4.48
N ALA A 7 0.75 5.78 -4.51
CA ALA A 7 0.02 4.68 -5.12
C ALA A 7 -0.48 3.71 -4.06
N PHE A 8 -1.70 3.21 -4.21
CA PHE A 8 -2.33 2.25 -3.31
C PHE A 8 -2.86 1.02 -4.06
N VAL A 9 -2.49 -0.16 -3.57
CA VAL A 9 -2.93 -1.46 -4.09
C VAL A 9 -3.66 -2.21 -2.96
N PRO A 10 -5.00 -2.09 -2.83
CA PRO A 10 -5.78 -2.88 -1.87
C PRO A 10 -5.90 -4.34 -2.31
N ILE A 11 -6.45 -5.23 -1.47
CA ILE A 11 -6.83 -6.60 -1.88
C ILE A 11 -8.11 -6.55 -2.75
N THR A 12 -9.07 -5.75 -2.30
CA THR A 12 -10.31 -5.44 -3.00
C THR A 12 -10.87 -4.12 -2.48
N MET A 13 -11.61 -3.37 -3.31
CA MET A 13 -12.44 -2.26 -2.85
C MET A 13 -13.79 -2.71 -2.25
N GLY A 14 -14.13 -4.01 -2.34
CA GLY A 14 -15.39 -4.58 -1.86
C GLY A 14 -15.45 -4.88 -0.35
N PHE A 15 -14.43 -4.49 0.43
CA PHE A 15 -14.41 -4.63 1.88
C PHE A 15 -14.73 -3.29 2.55
N ASP A 16 -15.64 -3.27 3.53
CA ASP A 16 -15.94 -2.07 4.34
C ASP A 16 -14.69 -1.50 5.02
N LEU A 17 -13.73 -2.36 5.37
CA LEU A 17 -12.45 -1.94 5.93
C LEU A 17 -11.61 -1.14 4.91
N THR A 18 -11.62 -1.52 3.63
CA THR A 18 -10.91 -0.78 2.58
C THR A 18 -11.48 0.63 2.42
N GLN A 19 -12.79 0.82 2.61
CA GLN A 19 -13.44 2.13 2.58
C GLN A 19 -12.96 3.05 3.72
N GLY A 20 -12.75 2.52 4.93
CA GLY A 20 -12.21 3.29 6.05
C GLY A 20 -10.77 3.75 5.84
N TRP A 21 -9.91 2.87 5.30
CA TRP A 21 -8.54 3.21 4.93
C TRP A 21 -8.49 4.18 3.75
N MET A 22 -9.37 4.00 2.77
CA MET A 22 -9.53 4.91 1.65
C MET A 22 -9.93 6.31 2.10
N ALA A 23 -10.93 6.44 2.99
CA ALA A 23 -11.31 7.73 3.55
C ALA A 23 -10.16 8.39 4.33
N ALA A 24 -9.32 7.60 5.02
CA ALA A 24 -8.13 8.11 5.70
C ALA A 24 -7.07 8.60 4.71
N VAL A 25 -6.78 7.80 3.67
CA VAL A 25 -5.78 8.13 2.64
C VAL A 25 -6.26 9.27 1.73
N GLU A 26 -7.54 9.38 1.44
CA GLU A 26 -8.12 10.52 0.70
C GLU A 26 -8.10 11.79 1.54
N ARG A 27 -8.49 11.73 2.82
CA ARG A 27 -8.37 12.89 3.72
C ARG A 27 -6.93 13.36 3.87
N ASP A 28 -5.99 12.43 3.99
CA ASP A 28 -4.57 12.77 4.05
C ASP A 28 -4.09 13.31 2.69
N ALA A 29 -4.63 12.85 1.56
CA ALA A 29 -4.31 13.37 0.23
C ALA A 29 -4.73 14.83 0.09
N GLU A 30 -5.97 15.15 0.48
CA GLU A 30 -6.50 16.51 0.47
C GLU A 30 -5.74 17.43 1.44
N ARG A 31 -5.38 16.91 2.62
CA ARG A 31 -4.68 17.68 3.66
C ARG A 31 -3.21 17.90 3.35
N LEU A 32 -2.55 16.93 2.72
CA LEU A 32 -1.10 16.94 2.48
C LEU A 32 -0.72 17.25 1.03
N GLY A 33 -1.71 17.35 0.13
CA GLY A 33 -1.59 17.77 -1.27
C GLY A 33 -0.91 16.77 -2.20
N TYR A 34 -1.06 15.46 -1.96
CA TYR A 34 -0.46 14.42 -2.81
C TYR A 34 -1.46 13.83 -3.81
N GLU A 35 -0.97 13.37 -4.96
CA GLU A 35 -1.76 12.67 -5.97
C GLU A 35 -1.91 11.20 -5.60
N LEU A 36 -3.14 10.72 -5.41
CA LEU A 36 -3.44 9.33 -5.08
C LEU A 36 -3.85 8.53 -6.32
N THR A 37 -3.15 7.44 -6.59
CA THR A 37 -3.52 6.45 -7.62
C THR A 37 -3.89 5.14 -6.96
N ILE A 38 -5.04 4.57 -7.31
CA ILE A 38 -5.51 3.30 -6.74
C ILE A 38 -5.61 2.25 -7.84
N ARG A 39 -5.08 1.06 -7.58
CA ARG A 39 -5.18 -0.10 -8.46
C ARG A 39 -5.85 -1.24 -7.70
N ASP A 40 -7.12 -1.48 -7.97
CA ASP A 40 -7.88 -2.57 -7.33
C ASP A 40 -7.65 -3.90 -8.05
N PRO A 41 -6.96 -4.88 -7.43
CA PRO A 41 -6.76 -6.22 -7.98
C PRO A 41 -8.01 -7.11 -7.92
N ASN A 42 -9.01 -6.71 -7.14
CA ASN A 42 -10.24 -7.45 -6.91
C ASN A 42 -10.00 -8.95 -6.58
N TRP A 43 -9.24 -9.22 -5.51
CA TRP A 43 -8.83 -10.54 -5.02
C TRP A 43 -7.87 -11.34 -5.92
N ASN A 44 -7.51 -10.82 -7.10
CA ASN A 44 -6.62 -11.52 -8.01
C ASN A 44 -5.15 -11.18 -7.70
N VAL A 45 -4.38 -12.19 -7.30
CA VAL A 45 -2.95 -12.05 -6.97
C VAL A 45 -2.14 -11.57 -8.18
N ASP A 46 -2.39 -12.13 -9.36
CA ASP A 46 -1.69 -11.77 -10.61
C ASP A 46 -1.99 -10.33 -11.03
N ALA A 47 -3.25 -9.90 -10.91
CA ALA A 47 -3.65 -8.52 -11.17
C ALA A 47 -2.94 -7.55 -10.20
N GLY A 48 -2.79 -7.92 -8.93
CA GLY A 48 -2.05 -7.13 -7.95
C GLY A 48 -0.55 -7.10 -8.23
N ALA A 49 0.04 -8.21 -8.68
CA ALA A 49 1.43 -8.25 -9.11
C ALA A 49 1.67 -7.33 -10.32
N GLN A 50 0.78 -7.37 -11.32
CA GLN A 50 0.83 -6.49 -12.50
C GLN A 50 0.66 -5.02 -12.11
N ALA A 51 -0.26 -4.70 -11.19
CA ALA A 51 -0.44 -3.36 -10.67
C ALA A 51 0.84 -2.85 -9.99
N ILE A 52 1.45 -3.65 -9.11
CA ILE A 52 2.71 -3.28 -8.45
C ILE A 52 3.83 -3.08 -9.49
N GLU A 53 3.93 -3.95 -10.50
CA GLU A 53 4.94 -3.81 -11.55
C GLU A 53 4.76 -2.54 -12.40
N GLN A 54 3.52 -2.19 -12.74
CA GLN A 54 3.22 -0.92 -13.41
C GLN A 54 3.61 0.27 -12.53
N LEU A 55 3.25 0.23 -11.25
CA LEU A 55 3.58 1.28 -10.30
C LEU A 55 5.09 1.44 -10.10
N ILE A 56 5.87 0.35 -10.12
CA ILE A 56 7.34 0.44 -10.10
C ILE A 56 7.87 1.25 -11.29
N ASN A 57 7.28 1.09 -12.48
CA ASN A 57 7.67 1.85 -13.68
C ASN A 57 7.19 3.31 -13.62
N GLU A 58 6.03 3.57 -13.04
CA GLU A 58 5.48 4.93 -12.83
C GLU A 58 6.28 5.72 -11.77
N LYS A 59 7.05 5.03 -10.91
CA LYS A 59 7.91 5.58 -9.85
C LYS A 59 7.19 6.59 -8.94
N PRO A 60 6.13 6.17 -8.23
CA PRO A 60 5.54 7.00 -7.18
C PRO A 60 6.55 7.23 -6.05
N ASP A 61 6.36 8.30 -5.27
CA ASP A 61 7.15 8.55 -4.06
C ASP A 61 6.86 7.51 -2.96
N VAL A 62 5.61 7.04 -2.91
CA VAL A 62 5.11 6.09 -1.92
C VAL A 62 4.24 5.04 -2.60
N LEU A 63 4.46 3.77 -2.29
CA LEU A 63 3.64 2.64 -2.71
C LEU A 63 3.09 1.92 -1.48
N ILE A 64 1.78 1.96 -1.30
CA ILE A 64 1.07 1.27 -0.23
C ILE A 64 0.49 -0.03 -0.81
N VAL A 65 0.85 -1.18 -0.27
CA VAL A 65 0.39 -2.50 -0.74
C VAL A 65 -0.29 -3.24 0.38
N HIS A 66 -1.54 -3.64 0.15
CA HIS A 66 -2.23 -4.59 1.02
C HIS A 66 -1.93 -6.01 0.55
N ASN A 67 -1.15 -6.74 1.35
CA ASN A 67 -0.52 -7.97 0.92
C ASN A 67 -1.46 -9.17 1.13
N ASN A 68 -2.15 -9.65 0.09
CA ASN A 68 -2.92 -10.90 0.17
C ASN A 68 -2.02 -12.16 0.16
N ASP A 69 -0.85 -12.06 -0.46
CA ASP A 69 0.14 -13.12 -0.56
C ASP A 69 1.57 -12.54 -0.48
N MET A 70 2.15 -12.64 0.71
CA MET A 70 3.47 -12.10 1.01
C MET A 70 4.58 -12.71 0.16
N GLN A 71 4.44 -13.96 -0.26
CA GLN A 71 5.47 -14.65 -1.05
C GLN A 71 5.44 -14.19 -2.50
N ALA A 72 4.24 -14.00 -3.06
CA ALA A 72 4.06 -13.52 -4.43
C ALA A 72 4.66 -12.12 -4.62
N TYR A 73 4.48 -11.21 -3.64
CA TYR A 73 4.89 -9.80 -3.78
C TYR A 73 6.29 -9.49 -3.25
N ALA A 74 6.94 -10.40 -2.51
CA ALA A 74 8.26 -10.14 -1.91
C ALA A 74 9.32 -9.66 -2.91
N LYS A 75 9.38 -10.26 -4.11
CA LYS A 75 10.34 -9.86 -5.16
C LYS A 75 10.01 -8.49 -5.74
N LEU A 76 8.73 -8.19 -5.95
CA LEU A 76 8.28 -6.91 -6.50
C LEU A 76 8.47 -5.77 -5.50
N ILE A 77 8.18 -6.01 -4.23
CA ILE A 77 8.40 -5.04 -3.14
C ILE A 77 9.88 -4.69 -3.02
N ARG A 78 10.79 -5.67 -3.10
CA ARG A 78 12.24 -5.42 -3.15
C ARG A 78 12.61 -4.55 -4.35
N ARG A 79 12.14 -4.89 -5.55
CA ARG A 79 12.36 -4.09 -6.77
C ARG A 79 11.85 -2.64 -6.62
N ALA A 80 10.70 -2.44 -5.97
CA ALA A 80 10.16 -1.11 -5.71
C ALA A 80 11.06 -0.30 -4.76
N MET A 81 11.51 -0.91 -3.66
CA MET A 81 12.45 -0.27 -2.73
C MET A 81 13.80 0.05 -3.41
N ASP A 82 14.33 -0.88 -4.20
CA ASP A 82 15.57 -0.68 -4.95
C ASP A 82 15.44 0.44 -6.01
N ALA A 83 14.22 0.68 -6.51
CA ALA A 83 13.90 1.78 -7.41
C ALA A 83 13.76 3.14 -6.69
N GLY A 84 13.94 3.19 -5.36
CA GLY A 84 13.85 4.39 -4.54
C GLY A 84 12.42 4.75 -4.10
N ILE A 85 11.46 3.83 -4.26
CA ILE A 85 10.06 4.02 -3.87
C ILE A 85 9.91 3.66 -2.39
N ASN A 86 9.25 4.51 -1.60
CA ASN A 86 8.93 4.16 -0.21
C ASN A 86 7.76 3.18 -0.19
N VAL A 87 7.99 1.93 0.21
CA VAL A 87 6.94 0.91 0.24
C VAL A 87 6.37 0.74 1.65
N ILE A 88 5.05 0.87 1.78
CA ILE A 88 4.30 0.61 3.03
C ILE A 88 3.48 -0.66 2.81
N GLN A 89 3.74 -1.70 3.61
CA GLN A 89 2.98 -2.93 3.55
C GLN A 89 1.90 -2.93 4.62
N MET A 90 0.64 -3.05 4.20
CA MET A 90 -0.48 -3.26 5.10
C MET A 90 -0.71 -4.76 5.26
N ASN A 91 -0.73 -5.23 6.52
CA ASN A 91 -1.02 -6.62 6.86
C ASN A 91 -2.28 -6.65 7.74
N LEU A 92 -3.32 -7.35 7.28
CA LEU A 92 -4.51 -7.64 8.08
C LEU A 92 -4.16 -8.74 9.10
N LYS A 93 -3.65 -8.34 10.28
CA LYS A 93 -3.94 -9.12 11.49
C LYS A 93 -5.42 -8.86 11.80
N THR A 94 -6.22 -9.92 11.82
CA THR A 94 -7.68 -9.99 11.95
C THR A 94 -8.31 -8.95 12.88
N PRO A 95 -9.54 -8.45 12.58
CA PRO A 95 -10.30 -7.60 13.50
C PRO A 95 -10.93 -8.47 14.58
N VAL A 96 -10.11 -8.90 15.55
CA VAL A 96 -10.62 -9.19 16.89
C VAL A 96 -9.80 -8.33 17.85
N ASN A 97 -10.37 -7.15 18.12
CA ASN A 97 -10.09 -6.09 19.10
C ASN A 97 -8.65 -5.58 19.29
N SER A 98 -8.43 -4.30 18.96
CA SER A 98 -7.95 -3.31 19.95
C SER A 98 -8.07 -1.87 19.40
N ASP A 99 -8.39 -0.92 20.28
CA ASP A 99 -8.79 0.47 20.00
C ASP A 99 -7.70 1.40 19.39
N ALA A 100 -6.57 0.86 18.94
CA ALA A 100 -5.59 1.57 18.11
C ALA A 100 -4.56 0.57 17.54
N PHE A 101 -4.16 0.73 16.28
CA PHE A 101 -2.91 0.17 15.76
C PHE A 101 -2.23 1.14 14.78
N VAL A 102 -1.10 1.69 15.21
CA VAL A 102 -0.13 2.45 14.39
C VAL A 102 1.14 1.60 14.35
N GLY A 103 1.45 1.02 13.19
CA GLY A 103 2.61 0.15 13.02
C GLY A 103 3.87 0.94 12.71
N GLY A 104 4.66 1.27 13.72
CA GLY A 104 6.06 1.64 13.58
C GLY A 104 6.92 0.85 14.55
N THR A 105 7.94 0.14 14.06
CA THR A 105 9.29 0.06 14.65
C THR A 105 10.20 -0.80 13.77
N GLY A 106 11.34 -0.23 13.41
CA GLY A 106 12.39 -0.90 12.64
C GLY A 106 13.09 -2.00 13.44
N THR A 107 13.45 -3.07 12.75
CA THR A 107 14.38 -4.07 13.26
C THR A 107 15.76 -3.45 13.47
N MET A 108 16.21 -3.46 14.73
CA MET A 108 17.59 -3.19 15.12
C MET A 108 18.56 -4.17 14.46
N SER A 109 19.73 -3.63 14.12
CA SER A 109 20.92 -4.33 13.67
C SER A 109 21.35 -5.42 14.65
N GLY A 110 21.82 -6.54 14.10
CA GLY A 110 22.67 -7.54 14.74
C GLY A 110 23.74 -7.96 13.74
#